data_AF-A0A6N1DU39-F1
#
_entry.id   AF-A0A6N1DU39-F1
#
_cell.length_a   1.000
_cell.length_b   1.000
_cell.length_c   1.000
_cell.angle_alpha   90.00
_cell.angle_beta   90.00
_cell.angle_gamma   90.00
#
_symmetry.space_group_name_H-M   'P 1'
#
loop_
_entity.id
_entity.type
_entity.pdbx_description
1 polymer ?
#
loop_
_entity_poly.entity_id
_entity_poly.type
_entity_poly.pdbx_seq_one_letter_code
_entity_poly.pdbx_strand_id
1 'polypeptide(L)'
;MNKKKQWTTSLAAAALAGGLPFTAVAADEISHDSVLASTCFTCHGTTGGGANSMPSIVGWPEDTMVETLQAFRTGERRATIMDRHARGYTDDELRAIARFLAQLQQ
;
A
#
# COMPACT_ATOMS: atom_id res chain seq x y z
N MET A 1 13.65 61.98 34.14
CA MET A 1 14.53 63.07 33.66
C MET A 1 15.92 62.48 33.42
N ASN A 2 16.38 62.44 32.15
CA ASN A 2 17.79 62.37 31.67
C ASN A 2 18.75 61.38 32.39
N LYS A 3 19.40 60.43 31.70
CA LYS A 3 20.45 60.69 30.69
C LYS A 3 20.71 59.45 29.82
N LYS A 4 20.95 59.76 28.55
CA LYS A 4 21.38 58.93 27.41
C LYS A 4 22.73 58.26 27.71
N LYS A 5 22.92 57.01 27.28
CA LYS A 5 24.25 56.54 26.84
C LYS A 5 24.13 55.33 25.91
N GLN A 6 24.20 55.62 24.63
CA GLN A 6 24.48 54.67 23.57
C GLN A 6 25.99 54.40 23.58
N TRP A 7 26.40 53.20 23.98
CA TRP A 7 27.79 52.74 23.89
C TRP A 7 27.86 51.58 22.88
N THR A 8 28.19 51.99 21.67
CA THR A 8 29.05 51.35 20.67
C THR A 8 29.53 49.90 20.87
N THR A 9 29.47 49.21 19.74
CA THR A 9 30.44 48.25 19.16
C THR A 9 30.50 46.82 19.68
N SER A 10 30.12 45.93 18.75
CA SER A 10 30.80 44.69 18.37
C SER A 10 30.65 43.48 19.29
N LEU A 11 29.96 42.45 18.80
CA LEU A 11 30.64 41.26 18.28
C LEU A 11 29.64 40.40 17.48
N ALA A 12 30.04 40.04 16.27
CA ALA A 12 29.42 38.95 15.53
C ALA A 12 29.66 37.63 16.30
N ALA A 13 28.59 36.86 16.49
CA ALA A 13 28.67 35.43 16.73
C ALA A 13 27.71 34.76 15.75
N ALA A 14 28.24 34.48 14.55
CA ALA A 14 27.61 33.57 13.61
C ALA A 14 27.63 32.16 14.21
N ALA A 15 26.59 31.81 14.96
CA ALA A 15 26.29 30.43 15.26
C ALA A 15 25.53 29.84 14.07
N LEU A 16 26.28 29.31 13.10
CA LEU A 16 25.79 28.37 12.10
C LEU A 16 25.28 27.13 12.85
N ALA A 17 24.03 27.16 13.29
CA ALA A 17 23.29 25.97 13.68
C ALA A 17 22.97 25.20 12.40
N GLY A 18 23.97 24.49 11.87
CA GLY A 18 23.80 23.48 10.84
C GLY A 18 23.00 22.31 11.40
N GLY A 19 21.68 22.47 11.47
CA GLY A 19 20.77 21.35 11.64
C GLY A 19 20.80 20.52 10.36
N LEU A 20 21.40 19.33 10.43
CA LEU A 20 21.21 18.32 9.40
C LEU A 20 19.70 18.10 9.21
N PRO A 21 19.13 18.19 8.00
CA PRO A 21 17.76 17.78 7.80
C PRO A 21 17.70 16.27 8.08
N PHE A 22 17.04 15.89 9.18
CA PHE A 22 16.62 14.52 9.38
C PHE A 22 15.54 14.26 8.33
N THR A 23 15.93 13.68 7.19
CA THR A 23 14.98 13.23 6.19
C THR A 23 14.15 12.14 6.85
N ALA A 24 12.89 12.43 7.16
CA ALA A 24 11.96 11.41 7.59
C ALA A 24 11.85 10.38 6.47
N VAL A 25 12.34 9.17 6.73
CA VAL A 25 11.94 8.00 5.95
C VAL A 25 10.44 7.85 6.22
N ALA A 26 9.65 7.99 5.15
CA ALA A 26 8.25 7.59 5.22
C ALA A 26 8.24 6.09 5.55
N ALA A 27 7.70 5.74 6.71
CA ALA A 27 7.43 4.35 7.02
C ALA A 27 6.38 3.89 6.01
N ASP A 28 6.68 2.82 5.27
CA ASP A 28 5.70 2.14 4.45
C ASP A 28 4.67 1.55 5.40
N GLU A 29 3.52 2.20 5.53
CA GLU A 29 2.43 1.69 6.36
C GLU A 29 1.86 0.43 5.71
N ILE A 30 1.74 -0.65 6.49
CA ILE A 30 1.05 -1.85 6.05
C ILE A 30 -0.41 -1.48 5.79
N SER A 31 -0.80 -1.43 4.52
CA SER A 31 -2.16 -1.07 4.14
C SER A 31 -3.13 -2.20 4.50
N HIS A 32 -4.35 -1.85 4.90
CA HIS A 32 -5.40 -2.85 5.13
C HIS A 32 -5.61 -3.75 3.90
N ASP A 33 -5.58 -3.16 2.71
CA ASP A 33 -5.69 -3.86 1.43
C ASP A 33 -4.60 -4.93 1.25
N SER A 34 -3.35 -4.61 1.63
CA SER A 34 -2.23 -5.56 1.56
C SER A 34 -2.40 -6.74 2.51
N VAL A 35 -3.00 -6.50 3.68
CA VAL A 35 -3.29 -7.55 4.67
C VAL A 35 -4.37 -8.49 4.15
N LEU A 36 -5.46 -7.97 3.58
CA LEU A 36 -6.51 -8.78 2.96
C LEU A 36 -5.96 -9.66 1.83
N ALA A 37 -5.10 -9.10 0.98
CA ALA A 37 -4.52 -9.81 -0.16
C ALA A 37 -3.39 -10.79 0.21
N SER A 38 -2.82 -10.68 1.41
CA SER A 38 -1.63 -11.47 1.80
C SER A 38 -1.82 -12.99 1.68
N THR A 39 -3.03 -13.49 1.97
CA THR A 39 -3.33 -14.92 1.93
C THR A 39 -3.44 -15.48 0.50
N CYS A 40 -3.66 -14.62 -0.50
CA CYS A 40 -3.76 -15.01 -1.91
C CYS A 40 -2.44 -15.61 -2.42
N PHE A 41 -1.32 -15.07 -1.95
CA PHE A 41 0.03 -15.46 -2.38
C PHE A 41 0.45 -16.86 -1.92
N THR A 42 -0.24 -17.43 -0.92
CA THR A 42 0.01 -18.82 -0.48
C THR A 42 -0.24 -19.83 -1.60
N CYS A 43 -1.25 -19.58 -2.43
CA CYS A 43 -1.59 -20.47 -3.55
C CYS A 43 -1.07 -19.91 -4.88
N HIS A 44 -1.19 -18.60 -5.12
CA HIS A 44 -0.90 -17.99 -6.41
C HIS A 44 0.58 -17.60 -6.62
N GLY A 45 1.47 -18.13 -5.77
CA GLY A 45 2.89 -17.83 -5.79
C GLY A 45 3.24 -16.58 -5.01
N THR A 46 4.50 -16.49 -4.56
CA THR A 46 4.98 -15.43 -3.66
C THR A 46 4.90 -14.04 -4.25
N THR A 47 4.94 -13.92 -5.58
CA THR A 47 4.76 -12.65 -6.31
C THR A 47 3.37 -12.49 -6.91
N GLY A 48 2.49 -13.51 -6.77
CA GLY A 48 1.19 -13.56 -7.44
C GLY A 48 1.27 -13.87 -8.93
N GLY A 49 2.45 -14.11 -9.50
CA GLY A 49 2.66 -14.48 -10.91
C GLY A 49 2.19 -15.89 -11.30
N GLY A 50 1.60 -16.64 -10.36
CA GLY A 50 1.22 -18.03 -10.54
C GLY A 50 2.31 -19.01 -10.13
N ALA A 51 1.90 -20.20 -9.69
CA ALA A 51 2.79 -21.29 -9.31
C ALA A 51 2.10 -22.64 -9.56
N ASN A 52 2.83 -23.60 -10.13
CA ASN A 52 2.29 -24.93 -10.49
C ASN A 52 1.03 -24.82 -11.38
N SER A 53 -0.13 -25.25 -10.88
CA SER A 53 -1.43 -25.15 -11.58
C SER A 53 -2.23 -23.90 -11.21
N MET A 54 -1.71 -23.04 -10.32
CA MET A 54 -2.39 -21.80 -9.92
C MET A 54 -2.07 -20.68 -10.90
N PRO A 55 -3.09 -19.97 -11.43
CA PRO A 55 -2.89 -18.89 -12.38
C PRO A 55 -2.32 -17.64 -11.72
N SER A 56 -1.77 -16.74 -12.53
CA SER A 56 -1.39 -15.40 -12.10
C SER A 56 -2.60 -14.58 -11.65
N ILE A 57 -2.41 -13.79 -10.59
CA ILE A 57 -3.40 -12.86 -10.00
C ILE A 57 -2.91 -11.40 -10.03
N VAL A 58 -1.83 -11.10 -10.76
CA VAL A 58 -1.24 -9.76 -10.88
C VAL A 58 -1.14 -9.33 -12.34
N GLY A 59 -1.07 -8.03 -12.60
CA GLY A 59 -1.06 -7.47 -13.96
C GLY A 59 -2.43 -7.43 -14.65
N TRP A 60 -3.52 -7.62 -13.90
CA TRP A 60 -4.89 -7.46 -14.37
C TRP A 60 -5.42 -6.08 -13.98
N PRO A 61 -6.27 -5.43 -14.80
CA PRO A 61 -6.98 -4.22 -14.40
C PRO A 61 -7.84 -4.47 -13.15
N GLU A 62 -7.95 -3.46 -12.28
CA GLU A 62 -8.73 -3.55 -11.02
C GLU A 62 -10.17 -4.01 -11.28
N ASP A 63 -10.87 -3.36 -12.21
CA ASP A 63 -12.28 -3.69 -12.54
C ASP A 63 -12.44 -5.16 -12.94
N THR A 64 -11.53 -5.67 -13.79
CA THR A 64 -11.55 -7.06 -14.23
C THR A 64 -11.31 -8.03 -13.07
N MET A 65 -10.46 -7.65 -12.11
CA MET A 65 -10.21 -8.45 -10.92
C MET A 65 -11.44 -8.46 -9.99
N VAL A 66 -12.09 -7.31 -9.79
CA VAL A 66 -13.35 -7.20 -9.02
C VAL A 66 -14.43 -8.09 -9.64
N GLU A 67 -14.68 -7.95 -10.94
CA GLU A 67 -15.68 -8.74 -11.66
C GLU A 67 -15.39 -10.25 -11.55
N THR A 68 -14.12 -10.65 -11.69
CA THR A 68 -13.72 -12.05 -11.59
C THR A 68 -13.96 -12.61 -10.19
N LEU A 69 -13.59 -11.88 -9.14
CA LEU A 69 -13.81 -12.28 -7.75
C LEU A 69 -15.30 -12.36 -7.41
N GLN A 70 -16.10 -11.40 -7.87
CA GLN A 70 -17.55 -11.42 -7.70
C GLN A 70 -18.19 -12.60 -8.44
N ALA A 71 -17.78 -12.88 -9.68
CA ALA A 71 -18.28 -14.00 -10.45
C ALA A 71 -17.95 -15.35 -9.80
N PHE A 72 -16.79 -15.47 -9.13
CA PHE A 72 -16.50 -16.65 -8.30
C PHE A 72 -17.43 -16.72 -7.08
N ARG A 73 -17.67 -15.59 -6.40
CA ARG A 73 -18.53 -15.54 -5.22
C ARG A 73 -19.98 -15.92 -5.52
N THR A 74 -20.52 -15.45 -6.64
CA THR A 74 -21.89 -15.75 -7.10
C THR A 74 -22.01 -17.13 -7.73
N GLY A 75 -20.88 -17.71 -8.17
CA GLY A 75 -20.83 -18.98 -8.88
C GLY A 75 -21.10 -18.86 -10.38
N GLU A 76 -21.23 -17.64 -10.91
CA GLU A 76 -21.31 -17.38 -12.35
C GLU A 76 -20.05 -17.87 -13.07
N ARG A 77 -18.88 -17.70 -12.42
CA ARG A 77 -17.62 -18.28 -12.88
C ARG A 77 -17.35 -19.58 -12.14
N ARG A 78 -17.15 -20.67 -12.91
CA ARG A 78 -16.79 -21.98 -12.35
C ARG A 78 -15.40 -21.91 -11.69
N ALA A 79 -15.32 -22.31 -10.43
CA ALA A 79 -14.08 -22.46 -9.67
C ALA A 79 -13.92 -23.88 -9.14
N THR A 80 -12.68 -24.27 -8.84
CA THR A 80 -12.39 -25.46 -8.03
C THR A 80 -12.54 -25.17 -6.54
N ILE A 81 -12.04 -24.01 -6.09
CA ILE A 81 -12.07 -23.61 -4.67
C ILE A 81 -12.34 -22.11 -4.45
N MET A 82 -12.07 -21.27 -5.46
CA MET A 82 -12.15 -19.81 -5.32
C MET A 82 -13.54 -19.29 -4.98
N ASP A 83 -14.61 -20.04 -5.29
CA ASP A 83 -15.97 -19.68 -4.89
C ASP A 83 -16.15 -19.69 -3.36
N ARG A 84 -15.47 -20.59 -2.65
CA ARG A 84 -15.51 -20.65 -1.18
C ARG A 84 -14.69 -19.52 -0.56
N HIS A 85 -13.54 -19.21 -1.15
CA HIS A 85 -12.70 -18.11 -0.67
C HIS A 85 -13.35 -16.76 -0.93
N ALA A 86 -13.88 -16.52 -2.13
CA ALA A 86 -14.53 -15.25 -2.47
C ALA A 86 -15.77 -14.96 -1.64
N ARG A 87 -16.49 -15.99 -1.15
CA ARG A 87 -17.62 -15.84 -0.20
C ARG A 87 -17.21 -15.40 1.20
N GLY A 88 -15.94 -15.50 1.55
CA GLY A 88 -15.42 -15.02 2.84
C GLY A 88 -15.25 -13.50 2.92
N TYR A 89 -15.39 -12.79 1.80
CA TYR A 89 -15.14 -11.36 1.70
C TYR A 89 -16.41 -10.59 1.32
N THR A 90 -16.54 -9.40 1.90
CA THR A 90 -17.53 -8.38 1.54
C THR A 90 -17.19 -7.73 0.19
N ASP A 91 -18.12 -6.95 -0.36
CA ASP A 91 -17.88 -6.21 -1.61
C ASP A 91 -16.72 -5.21 -1.51
N ASP A 92 -16.62 -4.53 -0.37
CA ASP A 92 -15.56 -3.56 -0.13
C ASP A 92 -14.20 -4.24 0.02
N GLU A 93 -14.14 -5.39 0.68
CA GLU A 93 -12.91 -6.19 0.80
C GLU A 93 -12.48 -6.79 -0.54
N LEU A 94 -13.41 -7.29 -1.37
CA LEU A 94 -13.08 -7.75 -2.72
C LEU A 94 -12.52 -6.63 -3.59
N ARG A 95 -13.08 -5.41 -3.49
CA ARG A 95 -12.52 -4.22 -4.15
C ARG A 95 -11.14 -3.87 -3.60
N ALA A 96 -10.94 -3.92 -2.29
CA ALA A 96 -9.65 -3.65 -1.67
C ALA A 96 -8.56 -4.64 -2.14
N ILE A 97 -8.89 -5.93 -2.16
CA ILE A 97 -8.00 -6.97 -2.69
C ILE A 97 -7.68 -6.71 -4.16
N ALA A 98 -8.70 -6.46 -4.98
CA ALA A 98 -8.53 -6.21 -6.40
C ALA A 98 -7.65 -4.98 -6.68
N ARG A 99 -7.90 -3.87 -5.98
CA ARG A 99 -7.10 -2.64 -6.06
C ARG A 99 -5.63 -2.91 -5.75
N PHE A 100 -5.36 -3.62 -4.67
CA PHE A 100 -3.99 -3.95 -4.28
C PHE A 100 -3.30 -4.82 -5.34
N LEU A 101 -3.94 -5.90 -5.77
CA LEU A 101 -3.36 -6.82 -6.76
C LEU A 101 -3.15 -6.18 -8.13
N ALA A 102 -4.03 -5.25 -8.54
CA ALA A 102 -3.91 -4.52 -9.81
C ALA A 102 -2.71 -3.56 -9.87
N GLN A 103 -2.23 -3.11 -8.71
CA GLN A 103 -1.01 -2.29 -8.61
C GLN A 103 0.26 -3.13 -8.76
N LEU A 104 0.16 -4.46 -8.62
CA LEU A 104 1.28 -5.38 -8.80
C LEU A 104 1.41 -5.77 -10.28
N GLN A 105 2.64 -5.72 -10.79
CA GLN A 105 2.98 -6.06 -12.18
C GLN A 105 3.66 -7.44 -12.23
N GLN A 106 3.56 -8.12 -13.38
CA GLN A 106 4.23 -9.40 -13.65
C GLN A 106 5.73 -9.22 -13.89
#